data_AF-A0A529X4R4-F1
#
_entry.id   AF-A0A529X4R4-F1
#
_cell.length_a   1.000
_cell.length_b   1.000
_cell.length_c   1.000
_cell.angle_alpha   90.00
_cell.angle_beta   90.00
_cell.angle_gamma   90.00
#
_symmetry.space_group_name_H-M   'P 1'
#
loop_
_entity.id
_entity.type
_entity.pdbx_description
1 polymer ?
#
loop_
_entity_poly.entity_id
_entity_poly.type
_entity_poly.pdbx_seq_one_letter_code
_entity_poly.pdbx_strand_id
1 'polypeptide(L)' 'VAQVRVSPDATPAANPAFDVTPARLVTGLITERGVAKASREGLKAMFPERG' A
#
# COMPACT_ATOMS: atom_id res chain seq x y z
N VAL A 1 3.50 -33.56 12.98
CA VAL A 1 3.84 -32.48 12.02
C VAL A 1 5.03 -32.94 11.20
N ALA A 2 4.99 -32.80 9.87
CA ALA A 2 6.12 -33.10 8.98
C ALA A 2 6.54 -31.83 8.22
N GLN A 3 7.83 -31.66 7.97
CA GLN A 3 8.33 -30.56 7.13
C GLN A 3 8.40 -30.99 5.66
N VAL A 4 8.09 -30.06 4.76
CA VAL A 4 8.11 -30.27 3.32
C VAL A 4 8.90 -29.14 2.67
N ARG A 5 9.79 -29.49 1.74
CA ARG A 5 10.57 -28.53 0.94
C ARG A 5 9.71 -27.98 -0.20
N VAL A 6 9.57 -26.65 -0.27
CA VAL A 6 8.78 -25.96 -1.32
C VAL A 6 9.63 -25.44 -2.49
N SER A 7 10.94 -25.29 -2.30
CA SER A 7 11.91 -24.87 -3.32
C SER A 7 13.28 -25.54 -3.09
N PRO A 8 14.13 -25.73 -4.12
CA PRO A 8 15.52 -26.13 -3.96
C PRO A 8 16.32 -25.22 -3.02
N ASP A 9 17.38 -25.76 -2.39
CA ASP A 9 18.13 -25.08 -1.32
C ASP A 9 18.78 -23.76 -1.77
N ALA A 10 19.25 -23.69 -3.01
CA ALA A 10 19.96 -22.53 -3.56
C ALA A 10 19.10 -21.68 -4.51
N THR A 11 17.77 -21.80 -4.45
CA THR A 11 16.89 -20.99 -5.30
C THR A 11 17.05 -19.50 -4.95
N PRO A 12 17.48 -18.64 -5.91
CA PRO A 12 17.49 -17.21 -5.68
C PRO A 12 16.07 -16.71 -5.42
N ALA A 13 15.89 -15.88 -4.40
CA ALA A 13 14.61 -15.32 -4.04
C ALA A 13 14.73 -13.83 -3.73
N ALA A 14 13.65 -13.10 -3.96
CA ALA A 14 13.48 -11.74 -3.48
C ALA A 14 12.26 -11.73 -2.53
N ASN A 15 12.37 -11.00 -1.42
CA ASN A 15 11.29 -10.82 -0.48
C ASN A 15 11.03 -9.33 -0.19
N PRO A 16 10.65 -8.53 -1.21
CA PRO A 16 10.17 -7.19 -0.96
C PRO A 16 8.83 -7.27 -0.21
N ALA A 17 8.76 -6.65 0.96
CA ALA A 17 7.56 -6.74 1.81
C ALA A 17 6.39 -5.88 1.30
N PHE A 18 6.69 -4.82 0.53
CA PHE A 18 5.70 -3.84 0.06
C PHE A 18 6.07 -3.28 -1.31
N ASP A 19 5.09 -2.68 -1.97
CA ASP A 19 5.26 -1.86 -3.16
C ASP A 19 4.52 -0.52 -3.01
N VAL A 20 4.61 0.32 -4.05
CA VAL A 20 3.88 1.59 -4.10
C VAL A 20 2.85 1.50 -5.21
N THR A 21 1.57 1.63 -4.85
CA THR A 21 0.49 1.83 -5.80
C THR A 21 0.37 3.32 -6.15
N PRO A 22 0.56 3.75 -7.40
CA PRO A 22 0.40 5.15 -7.77
C PRO A 22 -1.03 5.66 -7.61
N ALA A 23 -1.18 6.91 -7.19
CA ALA A 23 -2.48 7.51 -6.89
C ALA A 23 -3.51 7.46 -8.04
N ARG A 24 -3.06 7.51 -9.31
CA ARG A 24 -3.95 7.40 -10.49
C ARG A 24 -4.68 6.04 -10.60
N LEU A 25 -4.21 5.03 -9.89
CA LEU A 25 -4.84 3.69 -9.84
C LEU A 25 -5.77 3.53 -8.63
N VAL A 26 -5.88 4.56 -7.77
CA VAL A 26 -6.69 4.53 -6.55
C VAL A 26 -7.93 5.40 -6.77
N THR A 27 -9.13 4.83 -6.65
CA THR A 27 -10.40 5.56 -6.80
C THR A 27 -10.61 6.60 -5.69
N GLY A 28 -10.25 6.27 -4.45
CA GLY A 28 -10.35 7.16 -3.31
C GLY A 28 -9.67 6.59 -2.07
N LEU A 29 -9.43 7.45 -1.08
CA LEU A 29 -8.83 7.08 0.20
C LEU A 29 -9.90 7.19 1.28
N ILE A 30 -10.18 6.11 1.99
CA ILE A 30 -11.11 6.12 3.13
C ILE A 30 -10.33 6.60 4.36
N THR A 31 -10.86 7.61 5.02
CA THR A 31 -10.30 8.23 6.23
C THR A 31 -11.37 8.36 7.31
N GLU A 32 -11.00 8.79 8.50
CA GLU A 32 -11.95 9.10 9.58
C GLU A 32 -12.84 10.31 9.27
N ARG A 33 -12.48 11.13 8.27
CA ARG A 33 -13.26 12.30 7.81
C ARG A 33 -14.07 12.02 6.54
N GLY A 34 -14.14 10.76 6.10
CA GLY A 34 -14.83 10.32 4.89
C GLY A 34 -13.88 9.92 3.76
N VAL A 35 -14.37 9.96 2.52
CA VAL A 35 -13.63 9.50 1.33
C VAL A 35 -12.93 10.67 0.62
N ALA A 36 -11.60 10.70 0.65
CA ALA A 36 -10.79 11.68 -0.07
C ALA A 36 -10.52 11.24 -1.52
N LYS A 37 -10.42 12.20 -2.43
CA LYS A 37 -9.75 11.96 -3.72
C LYS A 37 -8.30 11.55 -3.45
N ALA A 38 -7.77 10.56 -4.17
CA ALA A 38 -6.37 10.14 -4.08
C ALA A 38 -5.43 11.22 -4.66
N SER A 39 -5.32 12.35 -3.99
CA SER A 39 -4.43 13.45 -4.34
C SER A 39 -4.01 14.22 -3.09
N ARG A 40 -2.95 15.03 -3.22
CA ARG A 40 -2.47 15.89 -2.14
C ARG A 40 -3.56 16.89 -1.71
N GLU A 41 -4.24 17.48 -2.68
CA GLU A 41 -5.31 18.47 -2.47
C GLU A 41 -6.52 17.82 -1.80
N GLY A 42 -6.87 16.58 -2.21
CA GLY A 42 -7.96 15.81 -1.61
C GLY A 42 -7.73 15.55 -0.13
N LEU A 43 -6.51 15.14 0.25
CA LEU A 43 -6.13 14.96 1.65
C LEU A 43 -6.06 16.30 2.39
N LYS A 44 -5.47 17.35 1.80
CA LYS A 44 -5.36 18.68 2.43
C LYS A 44 -6.73 19.31 2.71
N ALA A 45 -7.70 19.12 1.83
CA ALA A 45 -9.07 19.59 2.04
C ALA A 45 -9.73 18.92 3.26
N MET A 46 -9.43 17.65 3.52
CA MET A 46 -9.92 16.93 4.69
C MET A 46 -9.12 17.25 5.96
N PHE A 47 -7.82 17.49 5.84
CA PHE A 47 -6.89 17.73 6.96
C PHE A 47 -6.18 19.08 6.81
N PRO A 48 -6.88 20.23 6.85
CA PRO A 48 -6.29 21.55 6.61
C PRO A 48 -5.25 21.92 7.67
N GLU A 49 -5.33 21.32 8.85
CA GLU A 49 -4.38 21.53 9.95
C GLU A 49 -3.04 20.80 9.76
N ARG A 50 -2.95 19.86 8.81
CA ARG A 50 -1.74 19.09 8.52
C ARG A 50 -1.09 19.62 7.23
N GLY A 51 0.12 20.15 7.36
CA GLY A 51 0.96 20.67 6.26
C GLY A 51 2.26 19.91 6.14
#